data_AF-A0A3P6S7C6-F1
#
_entry.id   AF-A0A3P6S7C6-F1
#
_cell.length_a   1.000
_cell.length_b   1.000
_cell.length_c   1.000
_cell.angle_alpha   90.00
_cell.angle_beta   90.00
_cell.angle_gamma   90.00
#
_symmetry.space_group_name_H-M   'P 1'
#
loop_
_entity.id
_entity.type
_entity.pdbx_description
1 polymer ?
#
loop_
_entity_poly.entity_id
_entity_poly.type
_entity_poly.pdbx_seq_one_letter_code
_entity_poly.pdbx_strand_id
1 'polypeptide(L)'
;MVHIANSTLAGGVAIGSVANVVLEPLHAMLMGVAAGALSVVGYKYITVCSYMPKSVKKHKGLICSFKPTLSSKYGCHDTCGVNNLHGMPGVFAGLMSAFFVVAYDPARYGKRCFLVQEQKKVEIEVLR
;
A
#
# COMPACT_ATOMS: atom_id res chain seq x y z
N MET A 1 -4.31 6.73 16.10
CA MET A 1 -3.35 5.60 16.09
C MET A 1 -3.58 4.63 14.93
N VAL A 2 -4.82 4.25 14.60
CA VAL A 2 -5.12 3.28 13.51
C VAL A 2 -4.51 3.67 12.15
N HIS A 3 -4.49 4.96 11.78
CA HIS A 3 -3.92 5.41 10.50
C HIS A 3 -2.40 5.18 10.39
N ILE A 4 -1.68 5.23 11.51
CA ILE A 4 -0.22 5.00 11.53
C ILE A 4 0.06 3.50 11.41
N ALA A 5 -0.62 2.67 12.20
CA ALA A 5 -0.42 1.21 12.17
C ALA A 5 -0.80 0.59 10.81
N ASN A 6 -1.87 1.08 10.17
CA ASN A 6 -2.28 0.56 8.88
C ASN A 6 -1.42 1.14 7.74
N SER A 7 -1.03 2.42 7.78
CA SER A 7 -0.24 2.98 6.67
C SER A 7 1.18 2.43 6.61
N THR A 8 1.76 1.94 7.71
CA THR A 8 3.05 1.24 7.68
C THR A 8 2.93 -0.12 7.01
N LEU A 9 1.84 -0.85 7.24
CA LEU A 9 1.56 -2.15 6.61
C LEU A 9 1.33 -2.02 5.10
N ALA A 10 0.78 -0.90 4.63
CA ALA A 10 0.57 -0.61 3.20
C ALA A 10 1.88 -0.66 2.39
N GLY A 11 3.02 -0.25 2.99
CA GLY A 11 4.33 -0.36 2.35
C GLY A 11 4.72 -1.81 2.07
N GLY A 12 4.39 -2.73 2.97
CA GLY A 12 4.61 -4.16 2.80
C GLY A 12 3.73 -4.75 1.69
N VAL A 13 2.47 -4.31 1.59
CA VAL A 13 1.57 -4.70 0.49
C VAL A 13 2.15 -4.24 -0.85
N ALA A 14 2.61 -2.99 -0.92
CA ALA A 14 3.16 -2.43 -2.15
C ALA A 14 4.44 -3.15 -2.60
N ILE A 15 5.38 -3.41 -1.68
CA ILE A 15 6.63 -4.14 -2.00
C ILE A 15 6.35 -5.62 -2.31
N GLY A 16 5.39 -6.25 -1.62
CA GLY A 16 5.05 -7.66 -1.82
C GLY A 16 4.65 -7.99 -3.26
N SER A 17 3.93 -7.09 -3.92
CA SER A 17 3.52 -7.26 -5.33
C SER A 17 4.63 -7.03 -6.36
N VAL A 18 5.75 -6.38 -5.96
CA VAL A 18 6.84 -5.99 -6.88
C VAL A 18 8.21 -6.52 -6.46
N ALA A 19 8.26 -7.39 -5.45
CA ALA A 19 9.50 -7.86 -4.84
C ALA A 19 10.47 -8.52 -5.83
N ASN A 20 9.95 -9.12 -6.91
CA ASN A 20 10.76 -9.78 -7.94
C ASN A 20 11.32 -8.82 -9.01
N VAL A 21 10.75 -7.62 -9.14
CA VAL A 21 11.11 -6.64 -10.19
C VAL A 21 11.86 -5.43 -9.65
N VAL A 22 11.70 -5.09 -8.37
CA VAL A 22 12.47 -4.01 -7.72
C VAL A 22 13.84 -4.54 -7.34
N LEU A 23 14.84 -4.14 -8.12
CA LEU A 23 16.19 -4.67 -8.04
C LEU A 23 17.12 -3.89 -7.08
N GLU A 24 16.77 -2.64 -6.79
CA GLU A 24 17.60 -1.74 -5.99
C GLU A 24 16.89 -1.36 -4.69
N PRO A 25 17.62 -1.33 -3.55
CA PRO A 25 17.03 -1.02 -2.26
C PRO A 25 16.49 0.42 -2.17
N LEU A 26 17.06 1.35 -2.96
CA LEU A 26 16.59 2.73 -3.05
C LEU A 26 15.18 2.80 -3.66
N HIS A 27 14.92 2.03 -4.72
CA HIS A 27 13.60 1.95 -5.34
C HIS A 27 12.57 1.31 -4.41
N ALA A 28 12.97 0.30 -3.62
CA ALA A 28 12.09 -0.31 -2.62
C ALA A 28 11.70 0.68 -1.51
N MET A 29 12.66 1.48 -1.01
CA MET A 29 12.39 2.55 -0.04
C MET A 29 11.42 3.61 -0.59
N LEU A 30 11.65 4.10 -1.81
CA LEU A 30 10.80 5.12 -2.42
C LEU A 30 9.37 4.61 -2.65
N MET A 31 9.22 3.36 -3.11
CA MET A 31 7.92 2.72 -3.29
C MET A 31 7.16 2.58 -1.96
N GLY A 32 7.85 2.17 -0.89
CA GLY A 32 7.25 2.06 0.45
C GLY A 32 6.81 3.40 1.02
N VAL A 33 7.63 4.45 0.87
CA VAL A 33 7.30 5.81 1.31
C VAL A 33 6.11 6.37 0.52
N ALA A 34 6.12 6.21 -0.81
CA ALA A 34 5.03 6.66 -1.67
C ALA A 34 3.71 5.93 -1.35
N ALA A 35 3.74 4.61 -1.18
CA ALA A 35 2.57 3.81 -0.81
C ALA A 35 2.04 4.16 0.59
N GLY A 36 2.93 4.39 1.56
CA GLY A 36 2.57 4.84 2.90
C GLY A 36 1.91 6.22 2.89
N ALA A 37 2.46 7.17 2.12
CA ALA A 37 1.87 8.49 1.94
C ALA A 37 0.50 8.42 1.26
N LEU A 38 0.36 7.61 0.21
CA LEU A 38 -0.90 7.37 -0.49
C LEU A 38 -1.98 6.79 0.45
N SER A 39 -1.59 5.84 1.32
CA SER A 39 -2.46 5.30 2.37
C SER A 39 -2.86 6.38 3.38
N VAL A 40 -1.95 7.24 3.86
CA VAL A 40 -2.32 8.31 4.80
C VAL A 40 -3.29 9.30 4.17
N VAL A 41 -3.06 9.67 2.90
CA VAL A 41 -3.95 10.56 2.14
C VAL A 41 -5.31 9.91 1.95
N GLY A 42 -5.39 8.64 1.55
CA GLY A 42 -6.67 7.97 1.37
C GLY A 42 -7.44 7.75 2.68
N TYR A 43 -6.77 7.63 3.83
CA TYR A 43 -7.45 7.68 5.14
C TYR A 43 -8.12 9.04 5.41
N LYS A 44 -7.59 10.14 4.87
CA LYS A 44 -8.15 11.49 5.04
C LYS A 44 -9.28 11.80 4.05
N TYR A 45 -9.17 11.32 2.81
CA TYR A 45 -10.09 11.69 1.72
C TYR A 45 -11.13 10.62 1.38
N ILE A 46 -10.82 9.33 1.56
CA ILE A 46 -11.65 8.22 1.06
C ILE A 46 -12.39 7.55 2.22
N THR A 47 -11.70 7.29 3.33
CA THR A 47 -12.32 6.71 4.53
C THR A 47 -12.87 7.82 5.43
N VAL A 48 -14.05 8.35 5.11
CA VAL A 48 -14.78 9.23 6.04
C VAL A 48 -15.92 8.47 6.72
N CYS A 49 -15.66 8.13 7.99
CA CYS A 49 -16.61 7.84 9.06
C CYS A 49 -17.61 6.68 8.88
N SER A 50 -17.14 5.47 9.18
CA SER A 50 -17.99 4.38 9.72
C SER A 50 -18.16 4.49 11.26
N TYR A 51 -17.73 5.57 11.91
CA TYR A 51 -17.72 5.73 13.37
C TYR A 51 -18.39 7.03 13.88
N MET A 52 -19.29 7.65 13.08
CA MET A 52 -20.12 8.74 13.58
C MET A 52 -21.45 8.18 14.11
N PRO A 53 -21.75 8.24 15.43
CA PRO A 53 -23.07 7.91 15.93
C PRO A 53 -24.11 8.83 15.29
N LYS A 54 -25.26 8.27 14.88
CA LYS A 54 -26.35 8.98 14.17
C LYS A 54 -26.90 10.21 14.93
N SER A 55 -26.54 10.40 16.20
CA SER A 55 -26.97 11.50 17.08
C SER A 55 -26.26 12.85 16.84
N VAL A 56 -25.19 12.91 16.03
CA VAL A 56 -24.43 14.16 15.77
C VAL A 56 -24.57 14.62 14.31
N LYS A 57 -25.78 14.53 13.74
CA LYS A 57 -26.08 15.10 12.41
C LYS A 57 -26.72 16.49 12.43
N LYS A 58 -27.14 17.00 13.60
CA LYS A 58 -28.02 18.18 13.65
C LYS A 58 -27.31 19.54 13.71
N HIS A 59 -25.99 19.63 13.96
CA HIS A 59 -25.42 20.92 14.42
C HIS A 59 -24.18 21.51 13.73
N LYS A 60 -23.69 21.01 12.58
CA LYS A 60 -22.58 21.69 11.86
C LYS A 60 -22.75 21.68 10.34
N GLY A 61 -23.61 22.57 9.85
CA GLY A 61 -23.83 22.81 8.42
C GLY A 61 -22.76 23.67 7.71
N LEU A 62 -21.49 23.69 8.14
CA LEU A 62 -20.49 24.58 7.52
C LEU A 62 -19.03 24.08 7.41
N ILE A 63 -18.72 22.83 7.78
CA ILE A 63 -17.36 22.26 7.58
C ILE A 63 -17.37 21.06 6.60
N CYS A 64 -18.54 20.55 6.24
CA CYS A 64 -18.70 19.35 5.41
C CYS A 64 -18.94 19.66 3.91
N SER A 65 -18.27 20.66 3.32
CA SER A 65 -18.38 20.93 1.88
C SER A 65 -17.66 19.90 1.00
N PHE A 66 -16.91 18.97 1.58
CA PHE A 66 -16.30 17.84 0.85
C PHE A 66 -17.07 16.55 1.16
N LYS A 67 -18.20 16.41 0.48
CA LYS A 67 -19.06 15.21 0.47
C LYS A 67 -18.22 13.99 0.04
N PRO A 68 -18.15 12.85 0.77
CA PRO A 68 -17.41 11.69 0.32
C PRO A 68 -18.24 10.93 -0.73
N THR A 69 -17.69 10.81 -1.93
CA THR A 69 -18.36 10.27 -3.12
C THR A 69 -18.47 8.74 -3.14
N LEU A 70 -17.96 8.00 -2.14
CA LEU A 70 -17.95 6.52 -2.16
C LEU A 70 -19.11 5.89 -1.36
N SER A 71 -19.35 6.32 -0.12
CA SER A 71 -20.42 5.77 0.73
C SER A 71 -21.84 6.14 0.25
N SER A 72 -22.01 7.30 -0.40
CA SER A 72 -23.31 7.74 -0.91
C SER A 72 -23.64 7.23 -2.32
N LYS A 73 -22.68 6.67 -3.08
CA LYS A 73 -22.88 6.19 -4.47
C LYS A 73 -22.74 4.67 -4.61
N TYR A 74 -21.94 4.01 -3.77
CA TYR A 74 -21.62 2.58 -3.94
C TYR A 74 -21.99 1.71 -2.73
N GLY A 75 -22.54 2.26 -1.64
CA GLY A 75 -23.07 1.49 -0.49
C GLY A 75 -22.06 0.63 0.26
N CYS A 76 -20.77 0.71 -0.06
CA CYS A 76 -19.73 -0.15 0.49
C CYS A 76 -19.24 0.40 1.83
N HIS A 77 -19.35 -0.41 2.88
CA HIS A 77 -19.05 -0.02 4.24
C HIS A 77 -17.64 -0.51 4.63
N ASP A 78 -16.65 0.37 4.54
CA ASP A 78 -15.26 0.05 4.89
C ASP A 78 -15.01 0.22 6.40
N THR A 79 -15.35 -0.80 7.19
CA THR A 79 -15.17 -0.78 8.66
C THR A 79 -13.70 -0.75 9.08
N CYS A 80 -12.83 -1.47 8.35
CA CYS A 80 -11.40 -1.60 8.67
C CYS A 80 -10.48 -0.77 7.75
N GLY A 81 -11.04 -0.02 6.79
CA GLY A 81 -10.25 0.74 5.81
C GLY A 81 -9.37 -0.14 4.90
N VAL A 82 -9.81 -1.36 4.59
CA VAL A 82 -9.09 -2.34 3.76
C VAL A 82 -8.78 -1.79 2.37
N ASN A 83 -9.71 -1.03 1.79
CA ASN A 83 -9.51 -0.38 0.50
C ASN A 83 -8.28 0.56 0.48
N ASN A 84 -7.99 1.19 1.62
CA ASN A 84 -6.88 2.11 1.75
C ASN A 84 -5.55 1.45 2.14
N LEU A 85 -5.62 0.30 2.83
CA LEU A 85 -4.46 -0.50 3.22
C LEU A 85 -3.98 -1.45 2.11
N HIS A 86 -4.91 -2.14 1.45
CA HIS A 86 -4.62 -3.20 0.48
C HIS A 86 -4.97 -2.79 -0.94
N GLY A 87 -6.15 -2.18 -1.14
CA GLY A 87 -6.67 -1.86 -2.48
C GLY A 87 -5.80 -0.84 -3.23
N MET A 88 -5.76 0.40 -2.73
CA MET A 88 -5.01 1.47 -3.39
C MET A 88 -3.49 1.22 -3.44
N PRO A 89 -2.83 0.75 -2.38
CA PRO A 89 -1.40 0.41 -2.43
C PRO A 89 -1.11 -0.75 -3.39
N GLY A 90 -1.99 -1.75 -3.47
CA GLY A 90 -1.86 -2.89 -4.38
C GLY A 90 -2.03 -2.51 -5.85
N VAL A 91 -3.03 -1.68 -6.17
CA VAL A 91 -3.22 -1.17 -7.55
C VAL A 91 -2.04 -0.29 -7.97
N PHE A 92 -1.58 0.60 -7.08
CA PHE A 92 -0.40 1.43 -7.32
C PHE A 92 0.84 0.56 -7.60
N ALA A 93 1.08 -0.45 -6.76
CA ALA A 93 2.18 -1.37 -6.93
C ALA A 93 2.09 -2.19 -8.23
N GLY A 94 0.90 -2.66 -8.61
CA GLY A 94 0.68 -3.37 -9.87
C GLY A 94 1.02 -2.53 -11.11
N LEU A 95 0.60 -1.26 -11.12
CA LEU A 95 0.91 -0.33 -12.22
C LEU A 95 2.41 -0.02 -12.29
N MET A 96 3.04 0.22 -11.14
CA MET A 96 4.49 0.45 -11.08
C MET A 96 5.27 -0.80 -11.47
N SER A 97 4.80 -2.00 -11.12
CA SER A 97 5.37 -3.28 -11.55
C SER A 97 5.44 -3.37 -13.07
N ALA A 98 4.32 -3.11 -13.75
CA ALA A 98 4.24 -3.16 -15.21
C ALA A 98 5.21 -2.15 -15.85
N PHE A 99 5.35 -0.97 -15.26
CA PHE A 99 6.30 0.03 -15.71
C PHE A 99 7.76 -0.42 -15.55
N PHE A 100 8.12 -0.96 -14.37
CA PHE A 100 9.48 -1.45 -14.11
C PHE A 100 9.86 -2.66 -14.97
N VAL A 101 8.88 -3.50 -15.36
CA VAL A 101 9.09 -4.63 -16.29
C VAL A 101 9.54 -4.16 -17.68
N VAL A 102 9.02 -3.02 -18.13
CA VAL A 102 9.36 -2.46 -19.44
C VAL A 102 10.66 -1.64 -19.37
N ALA A 103 10.93 -0.99 -18.24
CA ALA A 103 12.08 -0.11 -18.08
C ALA A 103 13.41 -0.83 -17.80
N TYR A 104 13.39 -2.02 -17.18
CA TYR A 104 14.61 -2.77 -16.85
C TYR A 104 14.85 -3.93 -17.81
N ASP A 105 16.14 -4.21 -18.07
CA ASP A 105 16.54 -5.38 -18.85
C ASP A 105 16.17 -6.70 -18.18
N PRO A 106 15.63 -7.68 -18.94
CA PRO A 106 15.22 -8.97 -18.42
C PRO A 106 16.38 -9.76 -17.80
N ALA A 107 17.61 -9.49 -18.23
CA ALA A 107 18.82 -10.13 -17.71
C ALA A 107 19.14 -9.79 -16.24
N ARG A 108 18.48 -8.78 -15.66
CA ARG A 108 18.67 -8.39 -14.26
C ARG A 108 17.65 -9.03 -13.30
N TYR A 109 16.49 -9.49 -13.78
CA TYR A 109 15.51 -10.22 -12.95
C TYR A 109 16.07 -11.60 -12.61
N GLY A 110 16.63 -11.75 -11.41
CA GLY A 110 17.09 -13.04 -10.90
C GLY A 110 18.52 -13.05 -10.40
N LYS A 111 19.44 -12.25 -10.97
CA LYS A 111 20.85 -12.27 -10.53
C LYS A 111 21.03 -11.86 -9.05
N ARG A 112 20.15 -11.04 -8.49
CA ARG A 112 20.25 -10.60 -7.08
C ARG A 112 19.44 -11.44 -6.09
N CYS A 113 18.21 -11.85 -6.44
CA CYS A 113 17.39 -12.68 -5.56
C CYS A 113 17.93 -14.12 -5.45
N PHE A 114 18.44 -14.70 -6.55
CA PHE A 114 19.09 -16.01 -6.47
C PHE A 114 20.36 -15.92 -5.65
N LEU A 115 21.23 -14.92 -5.81
CA LEU A 115 22.44 -14.82 -4.98
C LEU A 115 22.11 -14.71 -3.49
N VAL A 116 21.10 -13.94 -3.08
CA VAL A 116 20.71 -13.87 -1.65
C VAL A 116 20.12 -15.19 -1.15
N GLN A 117 19.31 -15.90 -1.94
CA GLN A 117 18.79 -17.21 -1.54
C GLN A 117 19.86 -18.31 -1.57
N GLU A 118 20.79 -18.29 -2.53
CA GLU A 118 21.93 -19.19 -2.63
C GLU A 118 22.87 -18.99 -1.43
N GLN A 119 23.21 -17.74 -1.11
CA GLN A 119 24.03 -17.43 0.07
C GLN A 119 23.36 -17.90 1.36
N LYS A 120 22.04 -17.68 1.50
CA LYS A 120 21.29 -18.14 2.69
C LYS A 120 21.12 -19.66 2.74
N LYS A 121 21.05 -20.33 1.58
CA LYS A 121 21.00 -21.79 1.48
C LYS A 121 22.35 -22.41 1.85
N VAL A 122 23.45 -21.83 1.36
CA VAL A 122 24.83 -22.21 1.76
C VAL A 122 25.03 -21.99 3.25
N GLU A 123 24.56 -20.88 3.82
CA GLU A 123 24.69 -20.62 5.26
C GLU A 123 23.93 -21.66 6.10
N ILE A 124 22.72 -22.05 5.68
CA ILE A 124 21.90 -23.06 6.36
C ILE A 124 22.48 -24.48 6.18
N GLU A 125 23.08 -24.77 5.03
CA GLU A 125 23.72 -26.07 4.74
C GLU A 125 25.08 -26.21 5.44
N VAL A 126 25.79 -25.11 5.73
CA VAL A 126 27.02 -25.09 6.55
C VAL A 126 26.70 -25.18 8.05
N LEU A 127 25.51 -24.74 8.49
CA LEU A 127 25.05 -24.77 9.88
C LEU A 127 24.35 -26.09 10.30
N ARG A 128 24.21 -27.06 9.39
CA ARG A 128 23.57 -28.35 9.64
C ARG A 128 24.58 -29.49 9.46
#